data_AF-A0A7G8H810-F1
#
_entry.id   AF-A0A7G8H810-F1
#
_cell.length_a   1.000
_cell.length_b   1.000
_cell.length_c   1.000
_cell.angle_alpha   90.00
_cell.angle_beta   90.00
_cell.angle_gamma   90.00
#
_symmetry.space_group_name_H-M   'P 1'
#
loop_
_entity.id
_entity.type
_entity.pdbx_description
1 polymer ?
#
loop_
_entity_poly.entity_id
_entity_poly.type
_entity_poly.pdbx_seq_one_letter_code
_entity_poly.pdbx_strand_id
1 'polypeptide(L)'
;MRRRRECLNCEFRFTTYERVETVPITVIKRNGNREIFSRSKLLHGLNRACEKTGLDTTRLESLVEELELKLQQRSGKEVSSAEIGEFVLRDLKQISEVAYIRFASVYRQFRGIDDFVSTLETLNADQGQNHLATVR
;
A
#
# COMPACT_ATOMS: atom_id res chain seq x y z
N MET A 1 -11.87 -2.21 24.22
CA MET A 1 -12.77 -1.68 25.28
C MET A 1 -12.69 -2.60 26.49
N ARG A 2 -12.69 -2.11 27.75
CA ARG A 2 -12.63 -2.97 28.95
C ARG A 2 -14.04 -3.15 29.50
N ARG A 3 -14.62 -4.36 29.44
CA ARG A 3 -15.85 -4.70 30.16
C ARG A 3 -15.50 -5.55 31.38
N ARG A 4 -15.90 -5.10 32.57
CA ARG A 4 -15.84 -5.93 33.78
C ARG A 4 -16.91 -7.02 33.62
N ARG A 5 -16.51 -8.29 33.73
CA ARG A 5 -17.42 -9.43 33.73
C ARG A 5 -17.31 -10.14 35.07
N GLU A 6 -18.44 -10.64 35.54
CA GLU A 6 -18.57 -11.37 36.79
C GLU A 6 -19.13 -12.76 36.47
N CYS A 7 -18.54 -13.80 37.05
CA CYS A 7 -19.04 -15.16 36.90
C CYS A 7 -20.34 -15.30 37.71
N LEU A 8 -21.45 -15.65 37.05
CA LEU A 8 -22.75 -15.80 37.71
C LEU A 8 -22.84 -17.03 38.64
N ASN A 9 -21.84 -17.93 38.61
CA ASN A 9 -21.84 -19.17 39.39
C ASN A 9 -20.90 -19.13 40.61
N CYS A 10 -19.89 -18.26 40.61
CA CYS A 10 -18.92 -18.19 41.71
C CYS A 10 -18.48 -16.76 42.05
N GLU A 11 -19.14 -15.74 41.50
CA GLU A 11 -18.92 -14.31 41.76
C GLU A 11 -17.49 -13.81 41.45
N PHE A 12 -16.66 -14.66 40.84
CA PHE A 12 -15.30 -14.31 40.48
C PHE A 12 -15.29 -13.25 39.38
N ARG A 13 -14.61 -12.13 39.66
CA ARG A 13 -14.48 -11.00 38.74
C ARG A 13 -13.24 -11.16 37.87
N PHE A 14 -13.44 -11.13 36.56
CA PHE A 14 -12.35 -11.21 35.60
C PHE A 14 -12.44 -10.06 34.58
N THR A 15 -11.27 -9.66 34.10
CA THR A 15 -11.15 -8.68 33.02
C THR A 15 -10.85 -9.38 31.72
N THR A 16 -11.80 -9.37 30.78
CA THR A 16 -11.52 -9.73 29.40
C THR A 16 -10.94 -8.52 28.66
N TYR A 17 -9.78 -8.69 28.06
CA TYR A 17 -9.22 -7.72 27.12
C TYR A 17 -9.84 -7.99 25.75
N GLU A 18 -10.72 -7.12 25.30
CA GLU A 18 -11.22 -7.13 23.92
C GLU A 18 -10.12 -6.53 23.04
N ARG A 19 -9.37 -7.40 22.34
CA ARG A 19 -8.37 -6.99 21.34
C ARG A 19 -9.06 -6.99 19.97
N VAL A 20 -8.82 -5.94 19.18
CA VAL A 20 -9.18 -5.97 17.77
C VAL A 20 -8.23 -6.94 17.10
N GLU A 21 -8.66 -8.17 16.89
CA GLU A 21 -7.93 -9.11 16.04
C GLU A 21 -8.17 -8.69 14.59
N THR A 22 -7.23 -7.91 14.04
CA THR A 22 -7.18 -7.72 12.59
C THR A 22 -6.77 -9.04 11.97
N VAL A 23 -7.63 -9.55 11.08
CA VAL A 23 -7.30 -10.76 10.35
C VAL A 23 -6.12 -10.45 9.41
N PRO A 24 -5.03 -11.25 9.43
CA PRO A 24 -3.90 -11.01 8.55
C PRO A 24 -4.30 -11.09 7.08
N ILE A 25 -3.81 -10.13 6.30
CA ILE A 25 -3.96 -10.12 4.84
C ILE A 25 -2.86 -11.00 4.24
N THR A 26 -3.25 -11.90 3.34
CA THR A 26 -2.33 -12.74 2.57
C THR A 26 -2.01 -12.07 1.24
N VAL A 27 -0.74 -11.96 0.92
CA VAL A 27 -0.23 -11.43 -0.34
C VAL A 27 0.19 -12.58 -1.24
N ILE A 28 -0.40 -12.66 -2.43
CA ILE A 28 -0.01 -13.60 -3.49
C ILE A 28 1.06 -12.92 -4.35
N LYS A 29 2.29 -13.42 -4.29
CA LYS A 29 3.43 -12.93 -5.06
C LYS A 29 3.33 -13.36 -6.52
N ARG A 30 4.10 -12.71 -7.41
CA ARG A 30 4.13 -13.04 -8.85
C ARG A 30 4.49 -14.48 -9.16
N ASN A 31 5.33 -15.10 -8.34
CA ASN A 31 5.70 -16.51 -8.47
C ASN A 31 4.67 -17.47 -7.85
N GLY A 32 3.52 -16.97 -7.39
CA GLY A 32 2.46 -17.74 -6.74
C GLY A 32 2.65 -17.94 -5.23
N ASN A 33 3.82 -17.61 -4.68
CA ASN A 33 4.07 -17.74 -3.23
C ASN A 33 3.11 -16.87 -2.43
N ARG A 34 2.70 -17.35 -1.26
CA ARG A 34 1.83 -16.63 -0.33
C ARG A 34 2.62 -16.21 0.89
N GLU A 35 2.49 -14.94 1.27
CA GLU A 35 3.08 -14.41 2.52
C GLU A 35 2.09 -13.48 3.21
N ILE A 36 2.25 -13.26 4.51
CA ILE A 36 1.45 -12.25 5.22
C ILE A 36 1.92 -10.86 4.77
N PHE A 37 0.96 -9.96 4.54
CA PHE A 37 1.25 -8.55 4.26
C PHE A 37 2.15 -7.96 5.35
N SER A 38 3.20 -7.28 4.93
CA SER A 38 4.16 -6.67 5.83
C SER A 38 4.28 -5.19 5.49
N ARG A 39 3.76 -4.36 6.41
CA ARG A 39 3.86 -2.90 6.37
C ARG A 39 5.31 -2.44 6.18
N SER A 40 6.24 -3.01 6.94
CA SER A 40 7.65 -2.65 6.89
C SER A 40 8.30 -2.95 5.54
N LYS A 41 7.98 -4.09 4.90
CA LYS A 41 8.47 -4.40 3.54
C LYS A 41 8.02 -3.37 2.52
N LEU A 42 6.74 -2.97 2.56
CA LEU A 42 6.19 -1.98 1.64
C LEU A 42 6.83 -0.60 1.87
N LEU A 43 6.88 -0.15 3.12
CA LEU A 43 7.48 1.13 3.49
C LEU A 43 8.97 1.20 3.09
N HIS A 44 9.72 0.11 3.24
CA HIS A 44 11.12 0.05 2.80
C HIS A 44 11.25 0.21 1.27
N GLY A 45 10.39 -0.45 0.49
CA GLY A 45 10.35 -0.28 -0.97
C GLY A 45 10.01 1.16 -1.39
N LEU A 46 9.06 1.79 -0.70
CA LEU A 46 8.70 3.20 -0.92
C LEU A 46 9.83 4.16 -0.59
N ASN A 47 10.47 4.01 0.58
CA ASN A 47 11.61 4.84 0.98
C ASN A 47 12.73 4.80 -0.05
N ARG A 48 13.02 3.62 -0.61
CA ARG A 48 14.03 3.47 -1.65
C ARG A 48 13.64 4.17 -2.96
N ALA A 49 12.36 4.13 -3.33
CA ALA A 49 11.86 4.82 -4.52
C ALA A 49 11.87 6.36 -4.35
N CYS A 50 11.56 6.84 -3.16
CA CYS A 50 11.44 8.26 -2.80
C CYS A 50 12.76 8.89 -2.31
N GLU A 51 13.87 8.16 -2.33
CA GLU A 51 15.14 8.66 -1.84
C GLU A 51 15.59 9.91 -2.61
N LYS A 52 15.97 10.99 -1.93
CA LYS A 52 16.39 12.27 -2.58
C LYS A 52 15.33 12.96 -3.43
N THR A 53 14.05 12.58 -3.35
CA THR A 53 12.97 13.30 -4.05
C THR A 53 12.42 14.47 -3.23
N GLY A 54 12.94 14.69 -2.01
CA GLY A 54 12.45 15.74 -1.09
C GLY A 54 11.11 15.41 -0.43
N LEU A 55 10.60 14.18 -0.59
CA LEU A 55 9.36 13.75 0.06
C LEU A 55 9.57 13.48 1.54
N ASP A 56 8.64 13.96 2.35
CA ASP A 56 8.63 13.72 3.78
C ASP A 56 8.31 12.25 4.09
N THR A 57 9.04 11.67 5.03
CA THR A 57 8.86 10.27 5.45
C THR A 57 7.49 10.05 6.05
N THR A 58 6.94 11.03 6.77
CA THR A 58 5.59 10.94 7.34
C THR A 58 4.52 10.76 6.26
N ARG A 59 4.72 11.36 5.07
CA ARG A 59 3.79 11.21 3.96
C ARG A 59 3.77 9.78 3.41
N LEU A 60 4.94 9.12 3.39
CA LEU A 60 5.04 7.72 2.98
C LEU A 60 4.40 6.78 4.01
N GLU A 61 4.57 7.06 5.30
CA GLU A 61 3.91 6.31 6.37
C GLU A 61 2.39 6.40 6.26
N SER A 62 1.85 7.60 6.04
CA SER A 62 0.41 7.81 5.83
C SER A 62 -0.11 7.06 4.60
N LEU A 63 0.62 7.09 3.48
CA LEU A 63 0.27 6.33 2.27
C LEU A 63 0.16 4.83 2.56
N VAL A 64 1.15 4.28 3.28
CA VAL A 64 1.15 2.86 3.66
C VAL A 64 -0.01 2.53 4.60
N GLU A 65 -0.33 3.42 5.54
CA GLU A 65 -1.45 3.26 6.47
C GLU A 65 -2.80 3.26 5.74
N GLU A 66 -3.00 4.20 4.81
CA GLU A 66 -4.21 4.24 3.98
C GLU A 66 -4.34 2.98 3.13
N LEU A 67 -3.23 2.48 2.57
CA LEU A 67 -3.21 1.25 1.80
C LEU A 67 -3.56 0.05 2.68
N GLU A 68 -2.97 -0.05 3.88
CA GLU A 68 -3.26 -1.11 4.84
C GLU A 68 -4.75 -1.12 5.22
N LEU A 69 -5.33 0.04 5.50
CA LEU A 69 -6.75 0.18 5.80
C LEU A 69 -7.63 -0.25 4.61
N LYS A 70 -7.29 0.17 3.38
CA LYS A 70 -7.98 -0.26 2.16
C LYS A 70 -7.95 -1.77 1.99
N LEU A 71 -6.80 -2.40 2.26
CA LEU A 71 -6.68 -3.86 2.18
C LEU A 71 -7.51 -4.57 3.25
N GLN A 72 -7.59 -4.03 4.47
CA GLN A 72 -8.41 -4.60 5.55
C GLN A 72 -9.91 -4.51 5.27
N GLN A 73 -10.36 -3.46 4.57
CA GLN A 73 -11.77 -3.24 4.23
C GLN A 73 -12.25 -4.02 3.00
N ARG A 74 -11.34 -4.62 2.22
CA ARG A 74 -11.71 -5.39 1.03
C ARG A 74 -12.51 -6.64 1.39
N SER A 75 -13.40 -7.01 0.47
CA SER A 75 -14.01 -8.33 0.45
C SER A 75 -12.96 -9.37 0.06
N GLY A 76 -12.38 -10.04 1.07
CA GLY A 76 -11.41 -11.09 0.87
C GLY A 76 -10.11 -10.85 1.64
N LYS A 77 -9.42 -11.95 1.97
CA LYS A 77 -8.18 -11.91 2.77
C LYS A 77 -6.94 -12.10 1.91
N GLU A 78 -7.09 -12.21 0.60
CA GLU A 78 -6.00 -12.38 -0.35
C GLU A 78 -5.93 -11.17 -1.29
N VAL A 79 -4.72 -10.68 -1.51
CA VAL A 79 -4.42 -9.60 -2.46
C VAL A 79 -3.18 -9.97 -3.26
N SER A 80 -3.15 -9.66 -4.55
CA SER A 80 -1.93 -9.90 -5.33
C SER A 80 -0.88 -8.81 -5.06
N SER A 81 0.40 -9.15 -5.13
CA SER A 81 1.47 -8.15 -5.08
C SER A 81 1.41 -7.17 -6.25
N ALA A 82 0.80 -7.58 -7.36
CA ALA A 82 0.54 -6.73 -8.51
C ALA A 82 -0.41 -5.60 -8.13
N GLU A 83 -1.55 -5.96 -7.54
CA GLU A 83 -2.56 -5.01 -7.10
C GLU A 83 -2.05 -4.01 -6.05
N ILE A 84 -1.25 -4.47 -5.08
CA ILE A 84 -0.56 -3.56 -4.13
C ILE A 84 0.33 -2.57 -4.90
N GLY A 85 1.10 -3.05 -5.87
CA GLY A 85 1.98 -2.22 -6.68
C GLY A 85 1.22 -1.17 -7.49
N GLU A 86 0.06 -1.52 -8.05
CA GLU A 86 -0.79 -0.55 -8.78
C GLU A 86 -1.38 0.53 -7.86
N PHE A 87 -1.78 0.18 -6.63
CA PHE A 87 -2.20 1.20 -5.65
C PHE A 87 -1.07 2.18 -5.36
N VAL A 88 0.13 1.68 -5.10
CA VAL A 88 1.30 2.51 -4.83
C VAL A 88 1.66 3.38 -6.02
N LEU A 89 1.65 2.84 -7.24
CA LEU A 89 1.94 3.60 -8.45
C LEU A 89 0.93 4.73 -8.66
N ARG A 90 -0.36 4.48 -8.42
CA ARG A 90 -1.39 5.51 -8.52
C ARG A 90 -1.13 6.67 -7.56
N ASP A 91 -0.82 6.36 -6.31
CA ASP A 91 -0.56 7.38 -5.29
C ASP A 91 0.75 8.14 -5.59
N LEU A 92 1.83 7.43 -5.93
CA LEU A 92 3.11 8.04 -6.29
C LEU A 92 3.02 8.93 -7.53
N LYS A 93 2.17 8.59 -8.50
CA LYS A 93 1.97 9.41 -9.71
C LYS A 93 1.49 10.82 -9.38
N GLN A 94 0.71 10.99 -8.31
CA GLN A 94 0.21 12.29 -7.86
C GLN A 94 1.22 13.03 -6.98
N ILE A 95 2.15 12.31 -6.35
CA ILE A 95 3.07 12.85 -5.36
C ILE A 95 4.43 13.22 -5.96
N SER A 96 5.00 12.35 -6.80
CA SER A 96 6.30 12.56 -7.43
C SER A 96 6.50 11.62 -8.63
N GLU A 97 6.67 12.21 -9.81
CA GLU A 97 6.99 11.47 -11.04
C GLU A 97 8.31 10.70 -10.92
N VAL A 98 9.32 11.28 -10.27
CA VAL A 98 10.62 10.62 -10.06
C VAL A 98 10.45 9.38 -9.18
N ALA A 99 9.70 9.49 -8.08
CA ALA A 99 9.43 8.35 -7.21
C ALA A 99 8.59 7.28 -7.93
N TYR A 100 7.59 7.71 -8.72
CA TYR A 100 6.80 6.81 -9.57
C TYR A 100 7.68 6.01 -10.51
N ILE A 101 8.58 6.65 -11.26
CA ILE A 101 9.46 5.98 -12.23
C ILE A 101 10.39 4.99 -11.52
N ARG A 102 10.96 5.38 -10.38
CA ARG A 102 11.86 4.51 -9.60
C ARG A 102 11.14 3.31 -8.98
N PHE A 103 9.91 3.49 -8.53
CA PHE A 103 9.10 2.39 -8.05
C PHE A 103 8.67 1.47 -9.21
N ALA A 104 8.23 2.06 -10.32
CA ALA A 104 7.80 1.36 -11.52
C ALA A 104 8.93 0.50 -12.12
N SER A 105 10.18 0.96 -12.08
CA SER A 105 11.31 0.21 -12.64
C SER A 105 11.55 -1.13 -11.92
N VAL A 106 11.47 -1.11 -10.58
CA VAL A 106 11.60 -2.32 -9.76
C VAL A 106 10.34 -3.17 -9.86
N TYR A 107 9.18 -2.54 -9.73
CA TYR A 107 7.91 -3.25 -9.78
C TYR A 107 7.72 -3.92 -11.14
N ARG A 108 7.78 -3.20 -12.27
CA ARG A 108 7.58 -3.76 -13.61
C ARG A 108 8.77 -4.56 -14.14
N GLN A 109 9.86 -4.67 -13.37
CA GLN A 109 11.09 -5.38 -13.75
C GLN A 109 11.63 -4.91 -15.10
N PHE A 110 11.92 -3.62 -15.21
CA PHE A 110 12.48 -3.05 -16.44
C PHE A 110 13.71 -3.87 -16.87
N ARG A 111 13.71 -4.29 -18.12
CA ARG A 111 14.78 -5.04 -18.78
C ARG A 111 15.62 -4.16 -19.67
N GLY A 112 15.11 -3.00 -20.08
CA GLY A 112 15.81 -2.09 -20.97
C GLY A 112 15.21 -0.70 -21.04
N ILE A 113 15.72 0.09 -21.98
CA ILE A 113 15.31 1.47 -22.17
C ILE A 113 13.86 1.59 -22.68
N ASP A 114 13.37 0.61 -23.42
CA ASP A 114 12.00 0.61 -23.96
C ASP A 114 10.94 0.58 -22.84
N ASP A 115 11.20 -0.14 -21.74
CA ASP A 115 10.32 -0.15 -20.55
C ASP A 115 10.27 1.23 -19.87
N PHE A 116 11.39 1.95 -19.92
CA PHE A 116 11.48 3.30 -19.40
C PHE A 116 10.71 4.29 -20.28
N VAL A 117 10.92 4.24 -21.59
CA VAL A 117 10.23 5.10 -22.57
C VAL A 117 8.72 4.90 -22.51
N SER A 118 8.24 3.65 -22.55
CA SER A 118 6.81 3.34 -22.44
C SER A 118 6.20 3.83 -21.11
N THR A 119 6.97 3.79 -20.02
CA THR A 119 6.53 4.33 -18.73
C THR A 119 6.43 5.86 -18.76
N LEU A 120 7.37 6.55 -19.40
CA LEU A 120 7.29 8.00 -19.60
C LEU A 120 6.11 8.40 -20.48
N GLU A 121 5.84 7.65 -21.55
CA GLU A 121 4.66 7.87 -22.40
C GLU A 121 3.36 7.73 -21.60
N THR A 122 3.27 6.72 -20.72
CA THR A 122 2.13 6.51 -19.82
C THR A 122 1.96 7.67 -18.82
N LEU A 123 3.05 8.29 -18.38
CA LEU A 123 2.98 9.48 -17.52
C LEU A 123 2.46 10.70 -18.29
N ASN A 124 2.98 10.94 -19.49
CA ASN A 124 2.60 12.07 -20.34
C ASN A 124 1.15 11.99 -20.83
N ALA A 125 0.65 10.79 -21.17
CA ALA A 125 -0.73 10.62 -21.61
C ALA A 125 -1.76 11.00 -20.52
N ASP A 126 -1.47 10.67 -19.27
CA ASP A 126 -2.36 11.01 -18.15
C ASP A 126 -2.27 12.49 -17.74
N GLN A 127 -1.11 13.14 -17.92
CA GLN A 127 -0.96 14.60 -17.75
C GLN A 127 -1.94 15.36 -18.67
N GLY A 128 -2.10 14.90 -19.92
CA GLY A 128 -3.07 15.47 -20.86
C GLY A 128 -4.53 15.35 -20.39
N GLN A 129 -4.89 14.27 -19.70
CA GLN A 129 -6.25 14.05 -19.18
C GLN A 129 -6.55 14.89 -17.93
N ASN A 130 -5.58 15.06 -17.02
CA ASN A 130 -5.74 15.92 -15.84
C ASN A 130 -5.87 17.41 -16.21
N HIS A 131 -5.19 17.86 -17.27
CA HIS A 131 -5.33 19.24 -17.75
C HIS A 131 -6.73 19.52 -18.33
N LEU A 132 -7.31 18.57 -19.07
CA LEU A 132 -8.67 18.67 -19.62
C LEU A 132 -9.77 18.66 -18.54
N ALA A 133 -9.54 17.97 -17.41
CA ALA A 133 -10.48 17.93 -16.30
C ALA A 133 -10.51 19.22 -15.45
N THR A 134 -9.43 20.01 -15.46
CA THR A 134 -9.31 21.26 -14.68
C THR A 134 -9.82 22.49 -15.44
N VAL A 135 -9.97 22.39 -16.76
CA VAL A 135 -10.42 23.49 -17.66
C VAL A 135 -11.95 23.44 -17.91
N ARG A 136 -12.69 22.63 -17.15
CA ARG A 136 -14.17 22.56 -17.18
C ARG A 136 -14.80 23.04 -15.89
#